data_AF-A0A7S1URG9-F1
#
_entry.id   AF-A0A7S1URG9-F1
#
_cell.length_a   1.000
_cell.length_b   1.000
_cell.length_c   1.000
_cell.angle_alpha   90.00
_cell.angle_beta   90.00
_cell.angle_gamma   90.00
#
_symmetry.space_group_name_H-M   'P 1'
#
loop_
_entity.id
_entity.type
_entity.pdbx_description
1 polymer ?
#
loop_
_entity_poly.entity_id
_entity_poly.type
_entity_poly.pdbx_seq_one_letter_code
_entity_poly.pdbx_strand_id
1 'polypeptide(L)'
;MQVEATMINKSLTELQKMIRLQLELQRDGNFDSLSRRHHQSKLTKLLRPAFGGSYLTTVVLTASPSSYNIGETISTIRFGQRARKVVNTPLLNEQESASSYQQKLLQMQREQADKEKLIMSLARECRAMKESEGQSSNDKIWKVIDDVLAEQSGDEKEELTFTVTARSDVDREKLNGDSARLRSTPGSDPAERIIKMENELQLLEMARGNAENSLAELQSEVAVLRTQNENLSADKARSMQELIDAKNEVQMLSQRK
;
A
#
# COMPACT_ATOMS: atom_id res chain seq x y z
N MET A 1 21.97 17.28 -35.43
CA MET A 1 21.57 15.88 -35.75
C MET A 1 22.44 14.81 -35.08
N GLN A 2 23.78 14.94 -35.01
CA GLN A 2 24.65 13.92 -34.39
C GLN A 2 24.47 13.72 -32.88
N VAL A 3 24.15 14.78 -32.13
CA VAL A 3 24.04 14.72 -30.65
C VAL A 3 22.82 13.89 -30.20
N GLU A 4 21.74 13.88 -30.97
CA GLU A 4 20.55 13.08 -30.65
C GLU A 4 20.80 11.59 -30.92
N ALA A 5 21.44 11.27 -32.06
CA ALA A 5 21.79 9.90 -32.41
C ALA A 5 22.71 9.24 -31.38
N THR A 6 23.66 9.99 -30.81
CA THR A 6 24.56 9.46 -29.77
C THR A 6 23.83 9.20 -28.44
N MET A 7 22.87 10.04 -28.07
CA MET A 7 22.07 9.84 -26.84
C MET A 7 21.10 8.66 -26.93
N ILE A 8 20.51 8.44 -28.11
CA ILE A 8 19.67 7.25 -28.38
C ILE A 8 20.50 5.98 -28.18
N ASN A 9 21.68 5.91 -28.81
CA ASN A 9 22.57 4.75 -28.71
C ASN A 9 23.10 4.53 -27.29
N LYS A 10 23.32 5.62 -26.52
CA LYS A 10 23.69 5.52 -25.10
C LYS A 10 22.60 4.84 -24.29
N SER A 11 21.35 5.27 -24.41
CA SER A 11 20.24 4.67 -23.66
C SER A 11 20.01 3.20 -24.03
N LEU A 12 20.15 2.85 -25.32
CA LEU A 12 20.03 1.47 -25.81
C LEU A 12 21.15 0.58 -25.27
N THR A 13 22.38 1.09 -25.24
CA THR A 13 23.54 0.35 -24.70
C THR A 13 23.38 0.10 -23.20
N GLU A 14 22.90 1.09 -22.44
CA GLU A 14 22.62 0.92 -21.01
C GLU A 14 21.49 -0.11 -20.75
N LEU A 15 20.45 -0.11 -21.59
CA LEU A 15 19.40 -1.13 -21.52
C LEU A 15 19.97 -2.54 -21.78
N GLN A 16 20.82 -2.69 -22.78
CA GLN A 16 21.45 -3.98 -23.08
C GLN A 16 22.33 -4.48 -21.93
N LYS A 17 23.07 -3.57 -21.27
CA LYS A 17 23.86 -3.91 -20.06
C LYS A 17 22.94 -4.35 -18.92
N MET A 18 21.88 -3.60 -18.65
CA MET A 18 20.90 -3.90 -17.60
C MET A 18 20.33 -5.32 -17.75
N ILE A 19 19.94 -5.73 -18.97
CA ILE A 19 19.42 -7.08 -19.21
C ILE A 19 20.49 -8.15 -18.96
N ARG A 20 21.73 -7.95 -19.40
CA ARG A 20 22.81 -8.92 -19.15
C ARG A 20 23.04 -9.13 -17.67
N LEU A 21 23.12 -8.03 -16.92
CA LEU A 21 23.31 -8.06 -15.47
C LEU A 21 22.13 -8.70 -14.75
N GLN A 22 20.90 -8.45 -15.20
CA GLN A 22 19.72 -9.09 -14.63
C GLN A 22 19.75 -10.61 -14.81
N LEU A 23 20.26 -11.09 -15.94
CA LEU A 23 20.43 -12.53 -16.18
C LEU A 23 21.54 -13.15 -15.31
N GLU A 24 22.64 -12.42 -15.08
CA GLU A 24 23.71 -12.85 -14.18
C GLU A 24 23.21 -12.92 -12.73
N LEU A 25 22.47 -11.89 -12.29
CA LEU A 25 21.80 -11.86 -10.99
C LEU A 25 20.86 -13.05 -10.76
N GLN A 26 20.07 -13.41 -11.77
CA GLN A 26 19.15 -14.55 -11.71
C GLN A 26 19.85 -15.91 -11.67
N ARG A 27 21.11 -15.99 -12.10
CA ARG A 27 21.91 -17.22 -12.07
C ARG A 27 22.66 -17.40 -10.77
N ASP A 28 23.28 -16.33 -10.28
CA ASP A 28 24.23 -16.41 -9.17
C ASP A 28 23.56 -16.26 -7.80
N GLY A 29 22.26 -15.90 -7.75
CA GLY A 29 21.47 -15.78 -6.52
C GLY A 29 21.92 -14.64 -5.58
N ASN A 30 23.04 -13.97 -5.89
CA ASN A 30 23.62 -12.90 -5.08
C ASN A 30 22.98 -11.54 -5.43
N PHE A 31 21.78 -11.33 -4.89
CA PHE A 31 20.93 -10.17 -5.17
C PHE A 31 21.56 -8.83 -4.77
N ASP A 32 22.40 -8.81 -3.73
CA ASP A 32 22.72 -7.57 -3.00
C ASP A 32 23.91 -6.77 -3.58
N SER A 33 24.81 -7.45 -4.31
CA SER A 33 26.04 -6.86 -4.85
C SER A 33 25.86 -6.21 -6.24
N LEU A 34 24.99 -6.76 -7.08
CA LEU A 34 24.90 -6.43 -8.51
C LEU A 34 23.64 -5.61 -8.84
N SER A 35 22.53 -5.78 -8.10
CA SER A 35 21.26 -5.08 -8.38
C SER A 35 21.35 -3.56 -8.18
N ARG A 36 22.35 -3.06 -7.45
CA ARG A 36 22.48 -1.64 -7.08
C ARG A 36 23.32 -0.81 -8.06
N ARG A 37 24.10 -1.43 -8.97
CA ARG A 37 25.23 -0.77 -9.65
C ARG A 37 24.99 -0.23 -11.07
N HIS A 38 23.89 -0.58 -11.76
CA HIS A 38 23.82 -0.37 -13.22
C HIS A 38 22.50 0.22 -13.76
N HIS A 39 22.07 1.36 -13.23
CA HIS A 39 20.90 2.09 -13.75
C HIS A 39 21.27 3.53 -14.16
N GLN A 40 22.20 3.63 -15.11
CA GLN A 40 22.84 4.91 -15.45
C GLN A 40 21.98 5.82 -16.34
N SER A 41 20.84 5.35 -16.86
CA SER A 41 19.94 6.16 -17.69
C SER A 41 18.55 6.33 -17.09
N LYS A 42 17.90 7.48 -17.36
CA LYS A 42 16.49 7.73 -16.97
C LYS A 42 15.55 6.65 -17.52
N LEU A 43 15.79 6.19 -18.76
CA LEU A 43 15.02 5.13 -19.40
C LEU A 43 15.11 3.81 -18.63
N THR A 44 16.32 3.37 -18.28
CA THR A 44 16.52 2.12 -17.52
C THR A 44 15.91 2.17 -16.12
N LYS A 45 15.80 3.37 -15.52
CA LYS A 45 15.11 3.52 -14.23
C LYS A 45 13.60 3.30 -14.36
N LEU A 46 12.98 3.83 -15.41
CA LEU A 46 11.56 3.63 -15.69
C LEU A 46 11.25 2.17 -16.06
N LEU A 47 12.15 1.52 -16.78
CA LEU A 47 11.98 0.14 -17.25
C LEU A 47 12.44 -0.93 -16.26
N ARG A 48 12.99 -0.55 -15.10
CA ARG A 48 13.44 -1.49 -14.07
C ARG A 48 12.38 -2.54 -13.69
N PRO A 49 11.12 -2.17 -13.36
CA PRO A 49 10.11 -3.16 -13.00
C PRO A 49 9.73 -4.11 -14.16
N ALA A 50 10.05 -3.75 -15.41
CA ALA A 50 9.77 -4.55 -16.59
C ALA A 50 10.80 -5.67 -16.84
N PHE A 51 12.01 -5.58 -16.26
CA PHE A 51 13.06 -6.59 -16.46
C PHE A 51 13.57 -7.08 -15.11
N GLY A 52 12.98 -8.17 -14.63
CA GLY A 52 13.29 -8.78 -13.33
C GLY A 52 12.47 -8.24 -12.17
N GLY A 53 11.34 -7.58 -12.44
CA GLY A 53 10.50 -6.94 -11.43
C GLY A 53 9.05 -7.43 -11.44
N SER A 54 8.14 -6.54 -11.04
CA SER A 54 6.72 -6.83 -10.78
C SER A 54 5.79 -6.72 -11.99
N TYR A 55 6.30 -6.38 -13.18
CA TYR A 55 5.44 -6.16 -14.35
C TYR A 55 5.38 -7.38 -15.26
N LEU A 56 4.19 -7.64 -15.82
CA LEU A 56 4.05 -8.51 -16.98
C LEU A 56 4.63 -7.78 -18.19
N THR A 57 5.70 -8.32 -18.78
CA THR A 57 6.47 -7.58 -19.80
C THR A 57 6.52 -8.35 -21.12
N THR A 58 6.14 -7.65 -22.19
CA THR A 58 6.25 -8.12 -23.58
C THR A 58 7.19 -7.20 -24.35
N VAL A 59 8.16 -7.77 -25.04
CA VAL A 59 9.11 -7.03 -25.88
C VAL A 59 8.85 -7.36 -27.34
N VAL A 60 8.54 -6.34 -28.15
CA VAL A 60 8.38 -6.47 -29.60
C VAL A 60 9.69 -6.08 -30.28
N LEU A 61 10.23 -6.98 -31.11
CA LEU A 61 11.45 -6.76 -31.85
C LEU A 61 11.11 -6.34 -33.29
N THR A 62 11.60 -5.19 -33.70
CA THR A 62 11.48 -4.72 -35.09
C THR A 62 12.84 -4.86 -35.78
N ALA A 63 12.87 -5.60 -36.87
CA ALA A 63 14.09 -5.86 -37.63
C ALA A 63 13.83 -5.69 -39.13
N SER A 64 14.87 -5.25 -39.85
CA SER A 64 14.79 -5.04 -41.30
C SER A 64 15.30 -6.28 -42.04
N PRO A 65 14.57 -6.81 -43.04
CA PRO A 65 15.03 -7.95 -43.83
C PRO A 65 16.13 -7.59 -44.86
N SER A 66 16.51 -6.31 -44.96
CA SER A 66 17.51 -5.85 -45.94
C SER A 66 18.93 -6.33 -45.59
N SER A 67 19.68 -6.79 -46.59
CA SER A 67 21.08 -7.20 -46.44
C SER A 67 21.98 -6.07 -45.95
N TYR A 68 21.64 -4.81 -46.27
CA TYR A 68 22.35 -3.63 -45.78
C TYR A 68 22.28 -3.51 -44.24
N ASN A 69 21.17 -3.93 -43.63
CA ASN A 69 20.91 -3.82 -42.19
C ASN A 69 21.15 -5.12 -41.41
N ILE A 70 21.86 -6.10 -42.01
CA ILE A 70 22.01 -7.42 -41.41
C ILE A 70 22.73 -7.38 -40.06
N GLY A 71 23.73 -6.50 -39.90
CA GLY A 71 24.48 -6.33 -38.66
C GLY A 71 23.59 -5.89 -37.49
N GLU A 72 22.76 -4.86 -37.72
CA GLU A 72 21.80 -4.36 -36.72
C GLU A 72 20.70 -5.37 -36.45
N THR A 73 20.21 -6.05 -37.48
CA THR A 73 19.19 -7.09 -37.36
C THR A 73 19.64 -8.25 -36.46
N ILE A 74 20.88 -8.71 -36.63
CA ILE A 74 21.48 -9.72 -35.75
C ILE A 74 21.56 -9.21 -34.30
N SER A 75 21.96 -7.95 -34.11
CA SER A 75 22.02 -7.31 -32.78
C SER A 75 20.66 -7.27 -32.10
N THR A 76 19.60 -6.90 -32.82
CA THR A 76 18.21 -6.90 -32.33
C THR A 76 17.73 -8.30 -31.94
N ILE A 77 17.98 -9.31 -32.77
CA ILE A 77 17.57 -10.70 -32.48
C ILE A 77 18.32 -11.23 -31.24
N ARG A 78 19.64 -11.01 -31.15
CA ARG A 78 20.45 -11.41 -29.99
C ARG A 78 20.00 -10.71 -28.70
N PHE A 79 19.56 -9.45 -28.80
CA PHE A 79 18.94 -8.75 -27.68
C PHE A 79 17.66 -9.46 -27.24
N GLY A 80 16.75 -9.76 -28.18
CA GLY A 80 15.52 -10.50 -27.89
C GLY A 80 15.75 -11.86 -27.24
N GLN A 81 16.73 -12.62 -27.72
CA GLN A 81 17.12 -13.91 -27.14
C GLN A 81 17.55 -13.79 -25.67
N ARG A 82 18.22 -12.70 -25.29
CA ARG A 82 18.58 -12.43 -23.89
C ARG A 82 17.39 -11.93 -23.09
N ALA A 83 16.63 -10.96 -23.62
CA ALA A 83 15.46 -10.40 -22.96
C ALA A 83 14.42 -11.48 -22.58
N ARG A 84 14.20 -12.45 -23.48
CA ARG A 84 13.30 -13.60 -23.23
C ARG A 84 13.68 -14.45 -22.01
N LYS A 85 14.97 -14.49 -21.65
CA LYS A 85 15.45 -15.31 -20.51
C LYS A 85 15.23 -14.64 -19.16
N VAL A 86 14.90 -13.35 -19.13
CA VAL A 86 14.66 -12.62 -17.89
C VAL A 86 13.32 -13.06 -17.34
N VAL A 87 13.32 -13.58 -16.10
CA VAL A 87 12.09 -13.98 -15.41
C VAL A 87 11.56 -12.82 -14.57
N ASN A 88 10.28 -12.49 -14.70
CA ASN A 88 9.61 -11.51 -13.84
C ASN A 88 8.70 -12.23 -12.86
N THR A 89 8.52 -11.64 -11.68
CA THR A 89 7.57 -12.09 -10.66
C THR A 89 6.44 -11.08 -10.58
N PRO A 90 5.41 -11.19 -11.44
CA PRO A 90 4.34 -10.20 -11.47
C PRO A 90 3.62 -10.17 -10.13
N LEU A 91 3.51 -8.97 -9.55
CA LEU A 91 2.75 -8.75 -8.32
C LEU A 91 1.43 -8.10 -8.73
N LEU A 92 0.32 -8.73 -8.34
CA LEU A 92 -0.98 -8.13 -8.52
C LEU A 92 -1.08 -6.94 -7.55
N ASN A 93 -1.14 -5.72 -8.10
CA ASN A 93 -1.35 -4.52 -7.32
C ASN A 93 -2.84 -4.44 -6.93
N GLU A 94 -3.30 -5.32 -6.04
CA GLU A 94 -4.60 -5.17 -5.40
C GLU A 94 -4.54 -3.93 -4.52
N GLN A 95 -5.25 -2.88 -4.94
CA GLN A 95 -5.61 -1.80 -4.03
C GLN A 95 -6.73 -2.33 -3.14
N GLU A 96 -6.36 -3.03 -2.06
CA GLU A 96 -7.31 -3.31 -0.99
C GLU A 96 -7.87 -1.95 -0.53
N SER A 97 -9.21 -1.80 -0.56
CA SER A 97 -9.90 -0.62 -0.04
C SER A 97 -9.47 -0.36 1.40
N ALA A 98 -9.42 0.91 1.84
CA ALA A 98 -9.14 1.25 3.24
C ALA A 98 -10.02 0.47 4.22
N SER A 99 -11.26 0.16 3.84
CA SER A 99 -12.19 -0.66 4.62
C SER A 99 -11.76 -2.14 4.72
N SER A 100 -11.19 -2.71 3.66
CA SER A 100 -10.64 -4.08 3.66
C SER A 100 -9.43 -4.18 4.59
N TYR A 101 -8.53 -3.20 4.51
CA TYR A 101 -7.37 -3.12 5.41
C TYR A 101 -7.78 -3.02 6.88
N GLN A 102 -8.76 -2.16 7.19
CA GLN A 102 -9.29 -2.02 8.56
C GLN A 102 -9.88 -3.33 9.07
N GLN A 103 -10.64 -4.06 8.25
CA GLN A 103 -11.19 -5.36 8.63
C GLN A 103 -10.11 -6.40 8.87
N LYS A 104 -9.07 -6.43 8.02
CA LYS A 104 -7.94 -7.34 8.16
C LYS A 104 -7.15 -7.04 9.43
N LEU A 105 -6.95 -5.76 9.76
CA LEU A 105 -6.31 -5.34 11.01
C LEU A 105 -7.11 -5.78 12.23
N LEU A 106 -8.43 -5.54 12.23
CA LEU A 106 -9.31 -5.97 13.32
C LEU A 106 -9.32 -7.50 13.47
N GLN A 107 -9.35 -8.24 12.36
CA GLN A 107 -9.27 -9.69 12.39
C GLN A 107 -7.93 -10.17 12.97
N MET A 108 -6.81 -9.60 12.52
CA MET A 108 -5.48 -9.96 13.04
C MET A 108 -5.33 -9.63 14.53
N GLN A 109 -5.88 -8.50 14.98
CA GLN A 109 -5.91 -8.13 16.40
C GLN A 109 -6.73 -9.11 17.23
N ARG A 110 -7.89 -9.55 16.74
CA ARG A 110 -8.70 -10.59 17.40
C ARG A 110 -7.97 -11.92 17.47
N GLU A 111 -7.39 -12.37 16.36
CA GLU A 111 -6.61 -13.60 16.33
C GLU A 111 -5.40 -13.55 17.26
N GLN A 112 -4.76 -12.38 17.40
CA GLN A 112 -3.66 -12.17 18.33
C GLN A 112 -4.16 -12.26 19.78
N ALA A 113 -5.26 -11.57 20.11
CA ALA A 113 -5.86 -11.62 21.45
C ALA A 113 -6.30 -13.05 21.82
N ASP A 114 -6.85 -13.82 20.88
CA ASP A 114 -7.25 -15.20 21.11
C ASP A 114 -6.03 -16.12 21.32
N LYS A 115 -4.96 -15.92 20.56
CA LYS A 115 -3.68 -16.63 20.76
C LYS A 115 -3.06 -16.26 22.11
N GLU A 116 -3.09 -15.00 22.52
CA GLU A 116 -2.59 -14.55 23.82
C GLU A 116 -3.38 -15.19 24.97
N LYS A 117 -4.72 -15.22 24.89
CA LYS A 117 -5.58 -15.92 25.86
C LYS A 117 -5.25 -17.41 25.94
N LEU A 118 -5.04 -18.07 24.81
CA LEU A 118 -4.67 -19.48 24.75
C LEU A 118 -3.29 -19.72 25.39
N ILE A 119 -2.29 -18.91 25.04
CA ILE A 119 -0.96 -18.99 25.65
C ILE A 119 -1.07 -18.82 27.17
N MET A 120 -1.90 -17.89 27.64
CA MET A 120 -2.15 -17.66 29.06
C MET A 120 -2.83 -18.85 29.75
N SER A 121 -3.82 -19.48 29.13
CA SER A 121 -4.47 -20.65 29.72
C SER A 121 -3.50 -21.82 29.83
N LEU A 122 -2.71 -22.08 28.77
CA LEU A 122 -1.68 -23.12 28.80
C LEU A 122 -0.59 -22.80 29.83
N ALA A 123 -0.15 -21.54 29.95
CA ALA A 123 0.84 -21.14 30.95
C ALA A 123 0.37 -21.42 32.38
N ARG A 124 -0.91 -21.15 32.69
CA ARG A 124 -1.52 -21.46 33.99
C ARG A 124 -1.63 -22.98 34.24
N GLU A 125 -2.06 -23.73 33.24
CA GLU A 125 -2.19 -25.19 33.33
C GLU A 125 -0.83 -25.86 33.54
N CYS A 126 0.20 -25.43 32.80
CA CYS A 126 1.58 -25.88 32.99
C CYS A 126 2.09 -25.56 34.40
N ARG A 127 1.77 -24.39 34.94
CA ARG A 127 2.18 -24.00 36.31
C ARG A 127 1.48 -24.85 37.38
N ALA A 128 0.18 -25.13 37.22
CA ALA A 128 -0.55 -26.02 38.11
C ALA A 128 -0.01 -27.45 38.10
N MET A 129 0.36 -27.96 36.91
CA MET A 129 0.98 -29.29 36.79
C MET A 129 2.36 -29.36 37.46
N LYS A 130 3.17 -28.29 37.38
CA LYS A 130 4.46 -28.20 38.10
C LYS A 130 4.31 -28.33 39.62
N GLU A 131 3.24 -27.77 40.17
CA GLU A 131 2.95 -27.82 41.61
C GLU A 131 2.48 -29.22 42.03
N SER A 132 1.82 -29.97 41.14
CA SER A 132 1.41 -31.36 41.39
C SER A 132 2.51 -32.41 41.16
N GLU A 133 3.40 -32.20 40.18
CA GLU A 133 4.53 -33.08 39.86
C GLU A 133 5.81 -32.41 40.34
N GLY A 134 6.09 -32.56 41.64
CA GLY A 134 7.26 -31.98 42.29
C GLY A 134 8.56 -32.26 41.50
N GLN A 135 9.20 -31.16 41.11
CA GLN A 135 10.52 -31.02 40.48
C GLN A 135 10.62 -31.46 39.01
N SER A 136 10.60 -30.46 38.12
CA SER A 136 10.92 -30.60 36.69
C SER A 136 12.22 -29.84 36.34
N SER A 137 13.19 -30.54 35.75
CA SER A 137 14.58 -30.14 35.50
C SER A 137 14.82 -29.03 34.44
N ASN A 138 13.83 -28.18 34.14
CA ASN A 138 13.93 -27.15 33.09
C ASN A 138 13.63 -25.73 33.60
N ASP A 139 14.52 -25.20 34.44
CA ASP A 139 14.42 -23.84 35.03
C ASP A 139 14.24 -22.72 34.00
N LYS A 140 14.79 -22.87 32.79
CA LYS A 140 14.64 -21.86 31.72
C LYS A 140 13.20 -21.75 31.21
N ILE A 141 12.49 -22.87 31.12
CA ILE A 141 11.10 -22.90 30.63
C ILE A 141 10.18 -22.28 31.67
N TRP A 142 10.41 -22.57 32.95
CA TRP A 142 9.61 -22.00 34.03
C TRP A 142 9.80 -20.50 34.18
N LYS A 143 11.00 -19.98 33.97
CA LYS A 143 11.24 -18.53 33.93
C LYS A 143 10.41 -17.84 32.83
N VAL A 144 10.39 -18.41 31.62
CA VAL A 144 9.58 -17.88 30.51
C VAL A 144 8.09 -17.93 30.83
N ILE A 145 7.60 -19.01 31.44
CA ILE A 145 6.20 -19.12 31.87
C ILE A 145 5.87 -18.08 32.95
N ASP A 146 6.78 -17.87 33.91
CA ASP A 146 6.60 -16.90 34.99
C ASP A 146 6.63 -15.45 34.45
N ASP A 147 7.49 -15.16 33.47
CA ASP A 147 7.55 -13.86 32.79
C ASP A 147 6.24 -13.57 32.03
N VAL A 148 5.72 -14.56 31.27
CA VAL A 148 4.43 -14.45 30.55
C VAL A 148 3.25 -14.23 31.52
N LEU A 149 3.27 -14.86 32.69
CA LEU A 149 2.24 -14.66 33.72
C LEU A 149 2.38 -13.31 34.44
N ALA A 150 3.59 -12.77 34.56
CA ALA A 150 3.87 -11.48 35.19
C ALA A 150 3.50 -10.27 34.30
N GLU A 151 3.65 -10.39 32.98
CA GLU A 151 3.30 -9.36 32.00
C GLU A 151 1.82 -8.91 32.03
N GLN A 152 0.92 -9.69 32.65
CA GLN A 152 -0.49 -9.32 32.84
C GLN A 152 -0.76 -8.36 34.01
N SER A 153 0.20 -8.17 34.91
CA SER A 153 0.01 -7.27 36.07
C SER A 153 0.33 -5.81 35.76
N GLY A 154 0.95 -5.53 34.60
CA GLY A 154 1.54 -4.23 34.28
C GLY A 154 0.82 -3.39 33.24
N ASP A 155 -0.32 -3.81 32.69
CA ASP A 155 -0.89 -3.10 31.56
C ASP A 155 -2.42 -3.25 31.52
N GLU A 156 -3.11 -2.35 32.25
CA GLU A 156 -4.29 -1.70 31.70
C GLU A 156 -3.85 -1.00 30.41
N LYS A 157 -3.68 -1.78 29.32
CA LYS A 157 -3.51 -1.17 28.01
C LYS A 157 -4.79 -0.42 27.74
N GLU A 158 -4.68 0.91 27.82
CA GLU A 158 -5.66 1.86 27.31
C GLU A 158 -6.37 1.22 26.14
N GLU A 159 -7.63 0.88 26.36
CA GLU A 159 -8.57 0.69 25.30
C GLU A 159 -8.55 2.02 24.56
N LEU A 160 -7.72 2.09 23.50
CA LEU A 160 -7.75 3.16 22.53
C LEU A 160 -9.13 3.07 21.89
N THR A 161 -10.11 3.62 22.59
CA THR A 161 -11.43 3.95 22.09
C THR A 161 -11.19 5.01 21.04
N PHE A 162 -10.86 4.55 19.85
CA PHE A 162 -11.02 5.35 18.66
C PHE A 162 -12.53 5.49 18.49
N THR A 163 -13.07 6.57 19.03
CA THR A 163 -14.43 7.06 18.75
C THR A 163 -14.46 7.51 17.29
N VAL A 164 -14.42 6.55 16.37
CA VAL A 164 -15.03 6.75 15.07
C VAL A 164 -16.51 6.73 15.32
N THR A 165 -17.06 7.94 15.41
CA THR A 165 -18.40 8.28 14.95
C THR A 165 -19.13 7.08 14.37
N ALA A 166 -19.96 6.47 15.23
CA ALA A 166 -20.98 5.50 14.89
C ALA A 166 -21.94 6.09 13.84
N ARG A 167 -21.51 6.12 12.58
CA ARG A 167 -22.29 6.54 11.42
C ARG A 167 -22.17 5.58 10.23
N SER A 168 -21.62 4.37 10.41
CA SER A 168 -21.61 3.36 9.33
C SER A 168 -21.95 1.92 9.74
N ASP A 169 -22.22 1.65 11.03
CA ASP A 169 -22.53 0.30 11.51
C ASP A 169 -23.99 -0.14 11.33
N VAL A 170 -24.88 0.73 10.84
CA VAL A 170 -26.29 0.35 10.58
C VAL A 170 -26.47 -0.30 9.20
N ASP A 171 -25.54 -0.10 8.27
CA ASP A 171 -25.75 -0.49 6.86
C ASP A 171 -25.08 -1.82 6.48
N ARG A 172 -24.07 -2.28 7.23
CA ARG A 172 -23.25 -3.42 6.79
C ARG A 172 -23.75 -4.79 7.26
N GLU A 173 -24.51 -4.86 8.35
CA GLU A 173 -25.14 -6.14 8.78
C GLU A 173 -26.35 -6.53 7.94
N LYS A 174 -27.00 -5.57 7.25
CA LYS A 174 -28.12 -5.87 6.34
C LYS A 174 -27.65 -6.44 5.00
N LEU A 175 -26.59 -5.89 4.41
CA LEU A 175 -26.11 -6.29 3.08
C LEU A 175 -25.50 -7.70 3.00
N ASN A 176 -24.91 -8.22 4.09
CA ASN A 176 -24.42 -9.61 4.13
C ASN A 176 -25.53 -10.64 4.45
N GLY A 177 -26.65 -10.21 5.02
CA GLY A 177 -27.82 -11.07 5.25
C GLY A 177 -28.66 -11.33 4.00
N ASP A 178 -28.62 -10.41 3.02
CA ASP A 178 -29.52 -10.46 1.86
C ASP A 178 -28.98 -11.30 0.69
N SER A 179 -27.66 -11.49 0.56
CA SER A 179 -27.11 -12.43 -0.44
C SER A 179 -27.44 -13.89 -0.11
N ALA A 180 -27.67 -14.23 1.17
CA ALA A 180 -28.06 -15.58 1.59
C ALA A 180 -29.58 -15.85 1.47
N ARG A 181 -30.42 -14.81 1.37
CA ARG A 181 -31.89 -14.95 1.27
C ARG A 181 -32.44 -15.01 -0.15
N LEU A 182 -31.60 -14.79 -1.17
CA LEU A 182 -31.97 -15.01 -2.57
C LEU A 182 -32.08 -16.49 -2.98
N ARG A 183 -31.83 -17.43 -2.06
CA ARG A 183 -32.15 -18.85 -2.23
C ARG A 183 -33.32 -19.25 -1.31
N SER A 184 -34.51 -19.21 -1.92
CA SER A 184 -35.76 -19.88 -1.55
C SER A 184 -36.41 -19.57 -0.19
N THR A 185 -37.46 -18.76 -0.20
CA THR A 185 -38.71 -19.10 0.50
C THR A 185 -39.78 -19.41 -0.55
N PRO A 186 -40.18 -20.67 -0.75
CA PRO A 186 -41.31 -21.00 -1.58
C PRO A 186 -42.59 -20.63 -0.81
N GLY A 187 -43.34 -19.61 -1.25
CA GLY A 187 -44.71 -19.41 -0.76
C GLY A 187 -45.34 -18.01 -0.71
N SER A 188 -44.67 -16.90 -1.06
CA SER A 188 -45.32 -15.58 -1.05
C SER A 188 -45.73 -15.10 -2.46
N ASP A 189 -46.94 -14.52 -2.54
CA ASP A 189 -47.58 -14.04 -3.77
C ASP A 189 -46.68 -13.03 -4.50
N PRO A 190 -46.57 -13.08 -5.85
CA PRO A 190 -45.62 -12.26 -6.60
C PRO A 190 -45.86 -10.75 -6.44
N ALA A 191 -47.09 -10.32 -6.14
CA ALA A 191 -47.42 -8.92 -5.90
C ALA A 191 -46.81 -8.37 -4.60
N GLU A 192 -46.77 -9.18 -3.54
CA GLU A 192 -46.27 -8.76 -2.24
C GLU A 192 -44.74 -8.58 -2.25
N ARG A 193 -44.04 -9.39 -3.05
CA ARG A 193 -42.59 -9.24 -3.30
C ARG A 193 -42.25 -7.94 -4.01
N ILE A 194 -43.07 -7.52 -4.98
CA ILE A 194 -42.87 -6.28 -5.73
C ILE A 194 -43.03 -5.08 -4.80
N ILE A 195 -44.11 -5.04 -4.00
CA ILE A 195 -44.36 -3.96 -3.04
C ILE A 195 -43.24 -3.84 -2.01
N LYS A 196 -42.73 -4.98 -1.51
CA LYS A 196 -41.63 -4.98 -0.55
C LYS A 196 -40.33 -4.42 -1.16
N MET A 197 -40.04 -4.80 -2.41
CA MET A 197 -38.87 -4.34 -3.13
C MET A 197 -38.98 -2.85 -3.51
N GLU A 198 -40.16 -2.35 -3.84
CA GLU A 198 -40.41 -0.93 -4.10
C GLU A 198 -40.19 -0.06 -2.86
N ASN A 199 -40.69 -0.49 -1.70
CA ASN A 199 -40.47 0.22 -0.43
C ASN A 199 -38.98 0.24 -0.04
N GLU A 200 -38.27 -0.85 -0.28
CA GLU A 200 -36.83 -0.94 -0.02
C GLU A 200 -36.03 -0.02 -0.95
N LEU A 201 -36.41 0.02 -2.24
CA LEU A 201 -35.79 0.90 -3.22
C LEU A 201 -36.02 2.38 -2.89
N GLN A 202 -37.23 2.74 -2.43
CA GLN A 202 -37.54 4.10 -1.98
C GLN A 202 -36.71 4.53 -0.76
N LEU A 203 -36.51 3.61 0.19
CA LEU A 203 -35.69 3.89 1.37
C LEU A 203 -34.21 4.10 0.99
N LEU A 204 -33.70 3.30 0.05
CA LEU A 204 -32.34 3.44 -0.48
C LEU A 204 -32.15 4.75 -1.26
N GLU A 205 -33.15 5.19 -2.02
CA GLU A 205 -33.11 6.48 -2.73
C GLU A 205 -33.05 7.66 -1.75
N MET A 206 -33.82 7.60 -0.67
CA MET A 206 -33.76 8.62 0.40
C MET A 206 -32.40 8.63 1.10
N ALA A 207 -31.84 7.45 1.41
CA ALA A 207 -30.51 7.34 2.01
C ALA A 207 -29.41 7.88 1.08
N ARG A 208 -29.51 7.59 -0.23
CA ARG A 208 -28.59 8.11 -1.25
C ARG A 208 -28.65 9.63 -1.33
N GLY A 209 -29.86 10.22 -1.36
CA GLY A 209 -30.03 11.67 -1.40
C GLY A 209 -29.42 12.36 -0.17
N ASN A 210 -29.59 11.78 1.02
CA ASN A 210 -28.96 12.31 2.24
C ASN A 210 -27.42 12.25 2.17
N ALA A 211 -26.86 11.17 1.63
CA ALA A 211 -25.41 11.04 1.43
C ALA A 211 -24.88 12.04 0.39
N GLU A 212 -25.61 12.27 -0.71
CA GLU A 212 -25.28 13.26 -1.74
C GLU A 212 -25.25 14.68 -1.17
N ASN A 213 -26.23 15.04 -0.33
CA ASN A 213 -26.26 16.34 0.35
C ASN A 213 -25.05 16.52 1.31
N SER A 214 -24.73 15.51 2.11
CA SER A 214 -23.57 15.58 3.02
C SER A 214 -22.25 15.69 2.25
N LEU A 215 -22.13 15.04 1.09
CA LEU A 215 -20.97 15.17 0.22
C LEU A 215 -20.83 16.60 -0.33
N ALA A 216 -21.94 17.23 -0.73
CA ALA A 216 -21.93 18.61 -1.21
C ALA A 216 -21.49 19.60 -0.13
N GLU A 217 -21.94 19.41 1.13
CA GLU A 217 -21.50 20.22 2.27
C GLU A 217 -20.00 20.10 2.52
N LEU A 218 -19.46 18.86 2.56
CA LEU A 218 -18.02 18.63 2.75
C LEU A 218 -17.18 19.20 1.60
N GLN A 219 -17.67 19.14 0.36
CA GLN A 219 -16.98 19.75 -0.79
C GLN A 219 -16.91 21.27 -0.68
N SER A 220 -17.98 21.91 -0.18
CA SER A 220 -18.01 23.35 0.10
C SER A 220 -17.00 23.72 1.19
N GLU A 221 -16.96 22.96 2.29
CA GLU A 221 -16.01 23.18 3.38
C GLU A 221 -14.55 23.07 2.91
N VAL A 222 -14.23 22.04 2.12
CA VAL A 222 -12.89 21.87 1.54
C VAL A 222 -12.52 23.04 0.62
N ALA A 223 -13.46 23.59 -0.14
CA ALA A 223 -13.21 24.76 -0.98
C ALA A 223 -12.87 26.01 -0.13
N VAL A 224 -13.58 26.22 0.98
CA VAL A 224 -13.30 27.31 1.93
C VAL A 224 -11.92 27.14 2.58
N LEU A 225 -11.57 25.94 3.04
CA LEU A 225 -10.27 25.68 3.66
C LEU A 225 -9.10 25.88 2.67
N ARG A 226 -9.30 25.56 1.39
CA ARG A 226 -8.30 25.82 0.34
C ARG A 226 -8.05 27.31 0.16
N THR A 227 -9.10 28.12 0.06
CA THR A 227 -8.95 29.58 -0.08
C THR A 227 -8.34 30.21 1.17
N GLN A 228 -8.69 29.74 2.37
CA GLN A 228 -8.04 30.18 3.61
C GLN A 228 -6.54 29.85 3.63
N ASN A 229 -6.14 28.64 3.20
CA ASN A 229 -4.73 28.28 3.12
C ASN A 229 -3.95 29.13 2.11
N GLU A 230 -4.54 29.43 0.96
CA GLU A 230 -3.94 30.33 -0.03
C GLU A 230 -3.73 31.74 0.54
N ASN A 231 -4.73 32.28 1.25
CA ASN A 231 -4.63 33.58 1.92
C ASN A 231 -3.55 33.58 3.01
N LEU A 232 -3.53 32.57 3.89
CA LEU A 232 -2.51 32.44 4.93
C LEU A 232 -1.11 32.30 4.34
N SER A 233 -0.97 31.58 3.21
CA SER A 233 0.31 31.49 2.50
C SER A 233 0.75 32.83 1.93
N ALA A 234 -0.18 33.62 1.38
CA ALA A 234 0.11 34.95 0.87
C ALA A 234 0.53 35.93 1.98
N ASP A 235 -0.17 35.92 3.11
CA ASP A 235 0.16 36.76 4.27
C ASP A 235 1.51 36.37 4.87
N LYS A 236 1.80 35.06 4.99
CA LYS A 236 3.12 34.59 5.43
C LYS A 236 4.24 35.07 4.51
N ALA A 237 4.02 35.09 3.19
CA ALA A 237 5.00 35.62 2.23
C ALA A 237 5.21 37.12 2.40
N ARG A 238 4.15 37.90 2.65
CA ARG A 238 4.24 39.34 2.93
C ARG A 238 5.04 39.63 4.20
N SER A 239 4.69 39.01 5.32
CA SER A 239 5.43 39.19 6.58
C SER A 239 6.89 38.75 6.48
N MET A 240 7.19 37.73 5.67
CA MET A 240 8.57 37.31 5.42
C MET A 240 9.35 38.37 4.64
N GLN A 241 8.73 39.01 3.64
CA GLN A 241 9.36 40.09 2.89
C GLN A 241 9.62 41.31 3.78
N GLU A 242 8.66 41.70 4.62
CA GLU A 242 8.83 42.79 5.59
C GLU A 242 9.98 42.53 6.56
N LEU A 243 10.13 41.29 7.05
CA LEU A 243 11.26 40.89 7.89
C LEU A 243 12.60 40.98 7.17
N ILE A 244 12.64 40.61 5.89
CA ILE A 244 13.86 40.72 5.07
C ILE A 244 14.24 42.19 4.91
N ASP A 245 13.27 43.05 4.61
CA ASP A 245 13.50 44.47 4.40
C ASP A 245 13.98 45.15 5.69
N ALA A 246 13.33 44.86 6.83
CA ALA A 246 13.75 45.34 8.14
C ALA A 246 15.15 44.84 8.53
N LYS A 247 15.48 43.57 8.24
CA LYS A 247 16.82 43.01 8.47
C LYS A 247 17.88 43.74 7.66
N ASN A 248 17.60 44.04 6.39
CA ASN A 248 18.51 44.77 5.51
C ASN A 248 18.72 46.20 6.04
N GLU A 249 17.67 46.86 6.52
CA GLU A 249 17.76 48.20 7.11
C GLU A 249 18.65 48.22 8.37
N VAL A 250 18.47 47.27 9.28
CA VAL A 250 19.32 47.11 10.47
C VAL A 250 20.78 46.87 10.09
N GLN A 251 21.03 46.03 9.07
CA GLN A 251 22.38 45.75 8.59
C GLN A 251 23.07 46.99 8.01
N MET A 252 22.34 47.83 7.26
CA MET A 252 22.84 49.10 6.73
C MET A 252 23.17 50.09 7.84
N LEU A 253 22.36 50.17 8.89
CA LEU A 253 22.62 51.02 10.06
C LEU A 253 23.83 50.53 10.86
N SER A 254 24.04 49.22 10.96
CA SER A 254 25.20 48.63 11.64
C SER A 254 26.53 48.91 10.92
N GLN A 255 26.53 49.10 9.60
CA GLN A 255 27.73 49.40 8.81
C GLN A 255 28.11 50.89 8.81
N ARG A 256 27.25 51.78 9.33
CA ARG A 256 27.48 53.23 9.40
C ARG A 256 28.10 53.72 10.72
N LYS A 257 28.36 52.84 11.69
CA LYS A 257 29.12 53.13 12.92
C LYS A 257 30.55 52.63 12.80
#